data_AF-A0A558CDC8-F1
#
_entry.id   AF-A0A558CDC8-F1
#
_cell.length_a   1.000
_cell.length_b   1.000
_cell.length_c   1.000
_cell.angle_alpha   90.00
_cell.angle_beta   90.00
_cell.angle_gamma   90.00
#
_symmetry.space_group_name_H-M   'P 1'
#
loop_
_entity.id
_entity.type
_entity.pdbx_description
1 polymer ?
#
loop_
_entity_poly.entity_id
_entity_poly.type
_entity_poly.pdbx_seq_one_letter_code
_entity_poly.pdbx_strand_id
1 'polypeptide(L)'
;LVYRGDRLPVWDAQAESFVDPETRNPLTAWGEAVEAVEAVEEPAHVVTFGRQVHSKGILGGTDEAGRHIGYLTKYLTKSTGEVIEATSARQREHHDRLHAELSITPCSPRCPVWLLYGIQPLGATSRTTPGHCKGRAHRWTTLGLPGRRVLVSRKWSGKTLADHKADRKAFVRDMLAAVGIVKPEQDTTRLIWRKVDPGDRDAPPRAHLLMRAIAERITWKAEYDRALLAAGPPMSGPETSATPLAA
;
A
#
# COMPACT_ATOMS: atom_id res chain seq x y z
N LEU A 1 -9.73 -25.23 -7.59
CA LEU A 1 -9.54 -25.44 -6.13
C LEU A 1 -9.35 -26.93 -5.90
N VAL A 2 -8.26 -27.29 -5.23
CA VAL A 2 -7.91 -28.66 -4.84
C VAL A 2 -8.72 -29.08 -3.61
N TYR A 3 -8.92 -28.14 -2.68
CA TYR A 3 -9.65 -28.35 -1.43
C TYR A 3 -10.96 -27.56 -1.42
N ARG A 4 -12.07 -28.21 -1.02
CA ARG A 4 -13.42 -27.63 -0.96
C ARG A 4 -14.26 -28.31 0.11
N GLY A 5 -15.28 -27.61 0.61
CA GLY A 5 -16.21 -28.14 1.60
C GLY A 5 -15.47 -28.57 2.86
N ASP A 6 -15.72 -29.79 3.32
CA ASP A 6 -15.16 -30.33 4.57
C ASP A 6 -13.75 -30.92 4.39
N ARG A 7 -13.25 -31.04 3.15
CA ARG A 7 -11.88 -31.48 2.85
C ARG A 7 -10.96 -30.28 2.77
N LEU A 8 -10.60 -29.73 3.92
CA LEU A 8 -9.64 -28.62 4.02
C LEU A 8 -8.29 -29.09 4.58
N PRO A 9 -7.17 -28.48 4.18
CA PRO A 9 -5.87 -28.76 4.78
C PRO A 9 -5.87 -28.49 6.27
N VAL A 10 -5.14 -29.31 7.00
CA VAL A 10 -5.07 -29.25 8.46
C VAL A 10 -3.66 -28.91 8.91
N TRP A 11 -3.56 -28.18 10.02
CA TRP A 11 -2.26 -27.84 10.60
C TRP A 11 -1.63 -29.07 11.26
N ASP A 12 -0.39 -29.36 10.92
CA ASP A 12 0.45 -30.32 11.61
C ASP A 12 1.41 -29.57 12.55
N ALA A 13 1.29 -29.85 13.86
CA ALA A 13 2.10 -29.18 14.88
C ALA A 13 3.56 -29.67 14.91
N GLN A 14 3.83 -30.88 14.44
CA GLN A 14 5.20 -31.43 14.41
C GLN A 14 5.96 -30.90 13.19
N ALA A 15 5.31 -30.88 12.04
CA ALA A 15 5.90 -30.37 10.80
C ALA A 15 5.79 -28.85 10.65
N GLU A 16 5.12 -28.17 11.58
CA GLU A 16 4.80 -26.73 11.55
C GLU A 16 4.29 -26.26 10.17
N SER A 17 3.44 -27.08 9.56
CA SER A 17 2.98 -26.89 8.19
C SER A 17 1.53 -27.34 8.00
N PHE A 18 0.93 -26.89 6.90
CA PHE A 18 -0.36 -27.45 6.48
C PHE A 18 -0.11 -28.72 5.70
N VAL A 19 -0.89 -29.75 6.01
CA VAL A 19 -0.84 -31.05 5.33
C VAL A 19 -2.20 -31.35 4.70
N ASP A 20 -2.17 -32.19 3.68
CA ASP A 20 -3.37 -32.80 3.13
C ASP A 20 -4.09 -33.63 4.22
N PRO A 21 -5.41 -33.49 4.38
CA PRO A 21 -6.14 -34.11 5.48
C PRO A 21 -6.20 -35.64 5.39
N GLU A 22 -6.03 -36.22 4.20
CA GLU A 22 -6.10 -37.68 3.99
C GLU A 22 -4.70 -38.30 4.00
N THR A 23 -3.80 -37.77 3.19
CA THR A 23 -2.45 -38.34 3.00
C THR A 23 -1.45 -37.89 4.06
N ARG A 24 -1.76 -36.82 4.80
CA ARG A 24 -0.85 -36.18 5.76
C ARG A 24 0.46 -35.64 5.15
N ASN A 25 0.54 -35.57 3.82
CA ASN A 25 1.69 -35.00 3.13
C ASN A 25 1.69 -33.47 3.27
N PRO A 26 2.85 -32.83 3.54
CA PRO A 26 2.99 -31.38 3.52
C PRO A 26 2.57 -30.77 2.20
N LEU A 27 1.88 -29.63 2.27
CA LEU A 27 1.56 -28.81 1.10
C LEU A 27 2.81 -28.12 0.55
N THR A 28 2.84 -27.89 -0.76
CA THR A 28 3.93 -27.15 -1.43
C THR A 28 4.07 -25.75 -0.85
N ALA A 29 5.28 -25.35 -0.49
CA ALA A 29 5.52 -24.01 0.04
C ALA A 29 5.30 -22.95 -1.05
N TRP A 30 4.88 -21.75 -0.66
CA TRP A 30 4.64 -20.66 -1.62
C TRP A 30 5.86 -20.33 -2.48
N GLY A 31 7.08 -20.37 -1.91
CA GLY A 31 8.31 -20.13 -2.66
C GLY A 31 8.54 -21.16 -3.76
N GLU A 32 8.47 -22.44 -3.40
CA GLU A 32 8.58 -23.57 -4.35
C GLU A 32 7.50 -23.50 -5.44
N ALA A 33 6.27 -23.12 -5.09
CA ALA A 33 5.20 -22.95 -6.06
C ALA A 33 5.50 -21.82 -7.08
N VAL A 34 6.18 -20.76 -6.67
CA VAL A 34 6.60 -19.68 -7.59
C VAL A 34 7.73 -20.16 -8.50
N GLU A 35 8.74 -20.81 -7.94
CA GLU A 35 9.85 -21.39 -8.71
C GLU A 35 9.35 -22.40 -9.75
N ALA A 36 8.40 -23.25 -9.37
CA ALA A 36 7.77 -24.20 -10.28
C ALA A 36 7.06 -23.51 -11.44
N VAL A 37 6.40 -22.37 -11.20
CA VAL A 37 5.74 -21.58 -12.27
C VAL A 37 6.76 -20.90 -13.17
N GLU A 38 7.88 -20.40 -12.62
CA GLU A 38 8.96 -19.81 -13.43
C GLU A 38 9.64 -20.83 -14.35
N ALA A 39 9.63 -22.12 -13.96
CA ALA A 39 10.12 -23.21 -14.80
C ALA A 39 9.15 -23.67 -15.89
N VAL A 40 7.90 -23.19 -15.89
CA VAL A 40 6.92 -23.53 -16.93
C VAL A 40 7.17 -22.69 -18.19
N GLU A 41 7.45 -23.35 -19.32
CA GLU A 41 7.70 -22.68 -20.60
C GLU A 41 6.42 -22.09 -21.23
N GLU A 42 5.25 -22.72 -21.03
CA GLU A 42 3.99 -22.30 -21.64
C GLU A 42 2.90 -21.93 -20.62
N PRO A 43 2.42 -20.67 -20.59
CA PRO A 43 1.35 -20.26 -19.69
C PRO A 43 0.00 -20.86 -20.13
N ALA A 44 -0.85 -21.20 -19.16
CA ALA A 44 -2.20 -21.74 -19.44
C ALA A 44 -3.07 -20.79 -20.29
N HIS A 45 -2.88 -19.47 -20.13
CA HIS A 45 -3.55 -18.45 -20.93
C HIS A 45 -2.62 -17.27 -21.19
N VAL A 46 -2.63 -16.77 -22.41
CA VAL A 46 -1.99 -15.51 -22.78
C VAL A 46 -3.08 -14.47 -23.03
N VAL A 47 -3.06 -13.39 -22.26
CA VAL A 47 -3.90 -12.21 -22.53
C VAL A 47 -3.04 -11.16 -23.19
N THR A 48 -3.25 -10.96 -24.49
CA THR A 48 -2.62 -9.86 -25.22
C THR A 48 -3.49 -8.63 -25.08
N PHE A 49 -3.09 -7.73 -24.19
CA PHE A 49 -3.62 -6.39 -24.21
C PHE A 49 -2.96 -5.66 -25.39
N GLY A 50 -3.76 -5.10 -26.32
CA GLY A 50 -3.24 -4.33 -27.47
C GLY A 50 -2.29 -3.21 -27.03
N ARG A 51 -1.56 -2.57 -27.97
CA ARG A 51 -0.45 -1.62 -27.72
C ARG A 51 -0.54 -0.87 -26.37
N GLN A 52 0.04 -1.47 -25.33
CA GLN A 52 -0.24 -1.08 -23.94
C GLN A 52 0.47 0.19 -23.51
N VAL A 53 1.54 0.56 -24.21
CA VAL A 53 2.41 1.65 -23.82
C VAL A 53 2.60 2.57 -25.01
N HIS A 54 1.91 3.71 -24.96
CA HIS A 54 2.31 4.89 -25.72
C HIS A 54 3.22 5.73 -24.82
N SER A 55 4.42 5.23 -24.55
CA SER A 55 5.41 5.93 -23.72
C SER A 55 5.74 7.26 -24.37
N LYS A 56 5.38 8.35 -23.70
CA LYS A 56 5.87 9.68 -24.04
C LYS A 56 7.02 9.99 -23.10
N GLY A 57 8.22 10.14 -23.66
CA GLY A 57 9.35 10.70 -22.91
C GLY A 57 9.03 12.15 -22.55
N ILE A 58 9.21 12.50 -21.28
CA ILE A 58 8.99 13.85 -20.79
C ILE A 58 10.35 14.38 -20.35
N LEU A 59 10.83 15.43 -21.01
CA LEU A 59 12.05 16.12 -20.61
C LEU A 59 11.76 17.00 -19.38
N GLY A 60 12.51 16.79 -18.30
CA GLY A 60 12.38 17.56 -17.07
C GLY A 60 12.66 19.05 -17.30
N GLY A 61 11.96 19.92 -16.55
CA GLY A 61 12.12 21.37 -16.65
C GLY A 61 11.43 22.02 -17.86
N THR A 62 10.65 21.26 -18.64
CA THR A 62 9.87 21.79 -19.77
C THR A 62 8.42 22.06 -19.38
N ASP A 63 7.76 22.97 -20.11
CA ASP A 63 6.33 23.23 -19.98
C ASP A 63 5.48 21.97 -20.21
N GLU A 64 5.94 21.08 -21.10
CA GLU A 64 5.29 19.80 -21.36
C GLU A 64 5.34 18.88 -20.14
N ALA A 65 6.46 18.87 -19.38
CA ALA A 65 6.55 18.16 -18.12
C ALA A 65 5.54 18.67 -17.10
N GLY A 66 5.43 19.99 -17.00
CA GLY A 66 4.43 20.64 -16.17
C GLY A 66 2.99 20.18 -16.48
N ARG A 67 2.60 20.22 -17.75
CA ARG A 67 1.27 19.79 -18.20
C ARG A 67 0.99 18.33 -17.90
N HIS A 68 1.95 17.44 -18.12
CA HIS A 68 1.79 16.01 -17.85
C HIS A 68 1.74 15.71 -16.35
N ILE A 69 2.51 16.41 -15.52
CA ILE A 69 2.42 16.33 -14.05
C ILE A 69 1.03 16.74 -13.60
N GLY A 70 0.51 17.89 -14.05
CA GLY A 70 -0.84 18.36 -13.72
C GLY A 70 -1.94 17.38 -14.18
N TYR A 71 -1.78 16.77 -15.36
CA TYR A 71 -2.69 15.75 -15.84
C TYR A 71 -2.62 14.45 -15.03
N LEU A 72 -1.43 13.99 -14.64
CA LEU A 72 -1.26 12.80 -13.81
C LEU A 72 -1.84 12.99 -12.40
N THR A 73 -1.56 14.13 -11.77
CA THR A 73 -2.07 14.45 -10.42
C THR A 73 -3.59 14.55 -10.40
N LYS A 74 -4.22 15.00 -11.50
CA LYS A 74 -5.67 14.95 -11.70
C LYS A 74 -6.26 13.53 -11.56
N TYR A 75 -5.56 12.48 -11.98
CA TYR A 75 -6.07 11.09 -11.90
C TYR A 75 -5.61 10.35 -10.64
N LEU A 76 -4.49 10.75 -10.05
CA LEU A 76 -4.00 10.19 -8.78
C LEU A 76 -4.99 10.41 -7.62
N THR A 77 -5.70 11.55 -7.62
CA THR A 77 -6.67 11.90 -6.57
C THR A 77 -8.09 11.41 -6.85
N LYS A 78 -8.44 11.17 -8.11
CA LYS A 78 -9.83 10.97 -8.55
C LYS A 78 -10.41 9.56 -8.35
N SER A 79 -9.64 8.59 -7.84
CA SER A 79 -10.06 7.17 -7.89
C SER A 79 -9.63 6.29 -6.72
N THR A 80 -8.91 6.82 -5.72
CA THR A 80 -8.28 5.93 -4.71
C THR A 80 -9.18 5.62 -3.51
N GLY A 81 -10.33 6.29 -3.35
CA GLY A 81 -11.17 6.16 -2.15
C GLY A 81 -12.64 5.81 -2.40
N GLU A 82 -13.11 5.79 -3.64
CA GLU A 82 -14.54 5.62 -3.92
C GLU A 82 -14.93 4.14 -3.98
N VAL A 83 -15.87 3.74 -3.12
CA VAL A 83 -16.56 2.45 -3.22
C VAL A 83 -17.78 2.67 -4.09
N ILE A 84 -17.87 1.94 -5.20
CA ILE A 84 -19.01 2.06 -6.11
C ILE A 84 -20.18 1.27 -5.51
N GLU A 85 -21.28 1.97 -5.22
CA GLU A 85 -22.53 1.34 -4.82
C GLU A 85 -23.36 0.93 -6.05
N ALA A 86 -23.97 -0.24 -5.99
CA ALA A 86 -24.80 -0.74 -7.07
C ALA A 86 -26.19 -0.07 -7.05
N THR A 87 -26.48 0.75 -8.06
CA THR A 87 -27.76 1.45 -8.23
C THR A 87 -28.80 0.62 -8.98
N SER A 88 -28.41 -0.51 -9.56
CA SER A 88 -29.29 -1.41 -10.31
C SER A 88 -29.12 -2.88 -9.91
N ALA A 89 -30.13 -3.72 -10.22
CA ALA A 89 -30.06 -5.16 -9.98
C ALA A 89 -28.90 -5.82 -10.72
N ARG A 90 -28.69 -5.45 -11.99
CA ARG A 90 -27.57 -5.95 -12.81
C ARG A 90 -26.20 -5.62 -12.21
N GLN A 91 -26.03 -4.44 -11.62
CA GLN A 91 -24.79 -4.08 -10.93
C GLN A 91 -24.60 -4.89 -9.64
N ARG A 92 -25.66 -5.12 -8.86
CA ARG A 92 -25.59 -5.97 -7.66
C ARG A 92 -25.16 -7.40 -8.02
N GLU A 93 -25.79 -8.00 -9.01
CA GLU A 93 -25.43 -9.34 -9.50
C GLU A 93 -23.98 -9.40 -10.04
N HIS A 94 -23.54 -8.34 -10.72
CA HIS A 94 -22.13 -8.24 -11.14
C HIS A 94 -21.18 -8.17 -9.95
N HIS A 95 -21.52 -7.39 -8.92
CA HIS A 95 -20.74 -7.31 -7.69
C HIS A 95 -20.70 -8.65 -6.97
N ASP A 96 -21.83 -9.37 -6.87
CA ASP A 96 -21.93 -10.70 -6.24
C ASP A 96 -21.01 -11.70 -6.93
N ARG A 97 -21.06 -11.76 -8.27
CA ARG A 97 -20.16 -12.61 -9.06
C ARG A 97 -18.70 -12.23 -8.87
N LEU A 98 -18.38 -10.94 -8.91
CA LEU A 98 -17.02 -10.47 -8.71
C LEU A 98 -16.51 -10.84 -7.31
N HIS A 99 -17.32 -10.65 -6.27
CA HIS A 99 -16.95 -10.99 -4.90
C HIS A 99 -16.78 -12.49 -4.70
N ALA A 100 -17.64 -13.32 -5.30
CA ALA A 100 -17.50 -14.77 -5.28
C ALA A 100 -16.13 -15.21 -5.85
N GLU A 101 -15.75 -14.67 -7.03
CA GLU A 101 -14.44 -14.94 -7.63
C GLU A 101 -13.29 -14.44 -6.76
N LEU A 102 -13.38 -13.21 -6.24
CA LEU A 102 -12.34 -12.64 -5.39
C LEU A 102 -12.20 -13.38 -4.07
N SER A 103 -13.27 -13.96 -3.53
CA SER A 103 -13.26 -14.74 -2.28
C SER A 103 -12.40 -15.98 -2.39
N ILE A 104 -12.33 -16.60 -3.58
CA ILE A 104 -11.49 -17.76 -3.85
C ILE A 104 -10.17 -17.41 -4.55
N THR A 105 -9.95 -16.17 -4.98
CA THR A 105 -8.69 -15.76 -5.64
C THR A 105 -7.66 -15.23 -4.63
N PRO A 106 -6.48 -15.86 -4.47
CA PRO A 106 -5.46 -15.39 -3.54
C PRO A 106 -5.04 -13.93 -3.79
N CYS A 107 -4.96 -13.10 -2.74
CA CYS A 107 -4.71 -11.66 -2.88
C CYS A 107 -3.26 -11.22 -2.59
N SER A 108 -2.42 -12.12 -2.08
CA SER A 108 -1.01 -11.88 -1.73
C SER A 108 -0.28 -13.20 -1.44
N PRO A 109 1.06 -13.22 -1.35
CA PRO A 109 1.83 -14.41 -0.96
C PRO A 109 1.42 -15.02 0.39
N ARG A 110 0.88 -14.20 1.29
CA ARG A 110 0.45 -14.61 2.64
C ARG A 110 -1.03 -14.98 2.72
N CYS A 111 -1.75 -14.99 1.61
CA CYS A 111 -3.21 -15.17 1.63
C CYS A 111 -3.59 -16.62 2.01
N PRO A 112 -4.41 -16.85 3.06
CA PRO A 112 -4.87 -18.19 3.44
C PRO A 112 -5.69 -18.93 2.38
N VAL A 113 -6.17 -18.21 1.36
CA VAL A 113 -6.87 -18.79 0.21
C VAL A 113 -5.95 -19.69 -0.63
N TRP A 114 -4.63 -19.50 -0.59
CA TRP A 114 -3.67 -20.44 -1.20
C TRP A 114 -3.84 -21.88 -0.72
N LEU A 115 -4.29 -22.08 0.53
CA LEU A 115 -4.55 -23.41 1.08
C LEU A 115 -5.67 -24.14 0.31
N LEU A 116 -6.61 -23.44 -0.30
CA LEU A 116 -7.63 -24.07 -1.16
C LEU A 116 -7.06 -24.60 -2.49
N TYR A 117 -5.85 -24.17 -2.85
CA TYR A 117 -5.10 -24.60 -4.03
C TYR A 117 -3.98 -25.59 -3.68
N GLY A 118 -3.85 -25.98 -2.41
CA GLY A 118 -2.77 -26.87 -1.95
C GLY A 118 -1.41 -26.20 -1.86
N ILE A 119 -1.37 -24.88 -1.74
CA ILE A 119 -0.15 -24.10 -1.58
C ILE A 119 -0.13 -23.52 -0.16
N GLN A 120 0.97 -23.72 0.55
CA GLN A 120 1.18 -23.15 1.88
C GLN A 120 1.60 -21.68 1.77
N PRO A 121 0.79 -20.72 2.24
CA PRO A 121 1.11 -19.31 2.12
C PRO A 121 2.31 -18.92 2.98
N LEU A 122 3.01 -17.86 2.56
CA LEU A 122 4.17 -17.36 3.28
C LEU A 122 3.80 -16.93 4.71
N GLY A 123 4.48 -17.52 5.71
CA GLY A 123 4.25 -17.23 7.13
C GLY A 123 2.94 -17.79 7.67
N ALA A 124 2.43 -18.89 7.11
CA ALA A 124 1.32 -19.64 7.68
C ALA A 124 1.65 -20.12 9.11
N THR A 125 0.64 -20.15 9.97
CA THR A 125 0.77 -20.66 11.36
C THR A 125 -0.45 -21.51 11.69
N SER A 126 -0.46 -22.16 12.86
CA SER A 126 -1.63 -22.87 13.40
C SER A 126 -2.92 -22.04 13.50
N ARG A 127 -2.79 -20.70 13.52
CA ARG A 127 -3.93 -19.77 13.56
C ARG A 127 -4.46 -19.38 12.18
N THR A 128 -3.81 -19.83 11.11
CA THR A 128 -4.26 -19.61 9.75
C THR A 128 -5.46 -20.52 9.46
N THR A 129 -6.55 -19.96 8.97
CA THR A 129 -7.75 -20.74 8.60
C THR A 129 -7.80 -20.89 7.07
N PRO A 130 -7.82 -22.11 6.51
CA PRO A 130 -7.95 -22.33 5.07
C PRO A 130 -9.11 -21.54 4.45
N GLY A 131 -8.85 -20.85 3.34
CA GLY A 131 -9.88 -20.09 2.62
C GLY A 131 -10.32 -18.77 3.28
N HIS A 132 -9.97 -18.51 4.55
CA HIS A 132 -10.47 -17.34 5.27
C HIS A 132 -9.40 -16.24 5.40
N CYS A 133 -9.41 -15.30 4.44
CA CYS A 133 -8.51 -14.14 4.44
C CYS A 133 -9.21 -12.88 5.00
N LYS A 134 -8.59 -12.24 6.00
CA LYS A 134 -9.10 -10.98 6.61
C LYS A 134 -8.76 -9.72 5.80
N GLY A 135 -8.06 -9.87 4.67
CA GLY A 135 -7.63 -8.77 3.81
C GLY A 135 -8.79 -8.04 3.14
N ARG A 136 -8.64 -6.74 2.90
CA ARG A 136 -9.67 -5.91 2.23
C ARG A 136 -10.07 -6.46 0.86
N ALA A 137 -9.14 -7.10 0.16
CA ALA A 137 -9.36 -7.70 -1.15
C ALA A 137 -10.38 -8.85 -1.20
N HIS A 138 -10.85 -9.34 -0.04
CA HIS A 138 -11.87 -10.39 0.08
C HIS A 138 -13.16 -9.89 0.75
N ARG A 139 -13.22 -8.63 1.20
CA ARG A 139 -14.40 -8.08 1.86
C ARG A 139 -15.34 -7.46 0.85
N TRP A 140 -16.61 -7.80 0.96
CA TRP A 140 -17.70 -7.20 0.19
C TRP A 140 -17.70 -5.67 0.29
N THR A 141 -17.60 -5.13 1.51
CA THR A 141 -17.67 -3.68 1.77
C THR A 141 -16.51 -2.87 1.18
N THR A 142 -15.47 -3.54 0.67
CA THR A 142 -14.34 -2.89 0.02
C THR A 142 -14.15 -3.38 -1.41
N LEU A 143 -15.22 -3.93 -2.00
CA LEU A 143 -15.27 -4.25 -3.43
C LEU A 143 -15.11 -2.97 -4.23
N GLY A 144 -14.20 -2.97 -5.21
CA GLY A 144 -13.88 -1.78 -6.01
C GLY A 144 -12.79 -0.86 -5.43
N LEU A 145 -12.44 -0.99 -4.14
CA LEU A 145 -11.21 -0.34 -3.67
C LEU A 145 -10.01 -1.03 -4.31
N PRO A 146 -9.07 -0.29 -4.92
CA PRO A 146 -7.87 -0.87 -5.50
C PRO A 146 -7.06 -1.54 -4.39
N GLY A 147 -7.23 -2.85 -4.25
CA GLY A 147 -6.44 -3.66 -3.34
C GLY A 147 -5.01 -3.81 -3.84
N ARG A 148 -4.18 -4.55 -3.08
CA ARG A 148 -2.84 -4.97 -3.53
C ARG A 148 -2.84 -5.96 -4.71
N ARG A 149 -3.95 -6.10 -5.45
CA ARG A 149 -4.07 -6.96 -6.63
C ARG A 149 -3.49 -6.30 -7.88
N VAL A 150 -3.31 -4.98 -7.86
CA VAL A 150 -2.54 -4.23 -8.86
C VAL A 150 -1.12 -4.00 -8.33
N LEU A 151 -0.13 -3.92 -9.22
CA LEU A 151 1.23 -3.54 -8.87
C LEU A 151 1.21 -2.22 -8.08
N VAL A 152 1.63 -2.29 -6.81
CA VAL A 152 1.69 -1.11 -5.94
C VAL A 152 2.92 -0.27 -6.28
N SER A 153 2.86 1.03 -5.98
CA SER A 153 3.97 2.00 -6.20
C SER A 153 5.35 1.45 -5.86
N ARG A 154 5.48 0.64 -4.79
CA ARG A 154 6.74 0.00 -4.40
C ARG A 154 7.37 -0.87 -5.49
N LYS A 155 6.57 -1.65 -6.23
CA LYS A 155 7.09 -2.50 -7.33
C LYS A 155 7.46 -1.69 -8.56
N TRP A 156 6.89 -0.48 -8.71
CA TRP A 156 7.17 0.40 -9.85
C TRP A 156 8.34 1.35 -9.58
N SER A 157 8.41 1.91 -8.38
CA SER A 157 9.46 2.86 -7.96
C SER A 157 10.64 2.21 -7.23
N GLY A 158 10.51 0.94 -6.81
CA GLY A 158 11.46 0.28 -5.90
C GLY A 158 11.41 0.81 -4.45
N LYS A 159 10.62 1.86 -4.16
CA LYS A 159 10.64 2.55 -2.86
C LYS A 159 9.59 2.05 -1.88
N THR A 160 9.97 1.91 -0.62
CA THR A 160 9.08 1.62 0.50
C THR A 160 8.33 2.86 0.97
N LEU A 161 7.35 2.68 1.88
CA LEU A 161 6.69 3.83 2.52
C LEU A 161 7.64 4.63 3.40
N ALA A 162 8.66 3.97 3.96
CA ALA A 162 9.69 4.63 4.74
C ALA A 162 10.56 5.51 3.83
N ASP A 163 10.94 5.01 2.67
CA ASP A 163 11.72 5.77 1.67
C ASP A 163 10.92 6.99 1.20
N HIS A 164 9.64 6.82 0.85
CA HIS A 164 8.78 7.97 0.50
C HIS A 164 8.56 8.95 1.65
N LYS A 165 8.60 8.50 2.91
CA LYS A 165 8.56 9.39 4.08
C LYS A 165 9.89 10.15 4.23
N ALA A 166 11.02 9.48 3.98
CA ALA A 166 12.34 10.10 3.99
C ALA A 166 12.47 11.13 2.86
N ASP A 167 12.05 10.81 1.63
CA ASP A 167 12.02 11.73 0.49
C ASP A 167 11.23 13.00 0.81
N ARG A 168 10.02 12.85 1.36
CA ARG A 168 9.19 14.00 1.77
C ARG A 168 9.83 14.82 2.89
N LYS A 169 10.48 14.16 3.86
CA LYS A 169 11.22 14.83 4.94
C LYS A 169 12.40 15.62 4.37
N ALA A 170 13.16 15.03 3.44
CA ALA A 170 14.29 15.68 2.77
C ALA A 170 13.82 16.90 1.97
N PHE A 171 12.79 16.75 1.14
CA PHE A 171 12.20 17.85 0.39
C PHE A 171 11.79 19.03 1.30
N VAL A 172 11.07 18.76 2.40
CA VAL A 172 10.68 19.82 3.35
C VAL A 172 11.90 20.44 4.04
N ARG A 173 12.90 19.63 4.41
CA ARG A 173 14.15 20.14 5.00
C ARG A 173 14.89 21.08 4.05
N ASP A 174 15.02 20.70 2.78
CA ASP A 174 15.72 21.48 1.76
C ASP A 174 14.98 22.80 1.50
N MET A 175 13.64 22.75 1.42
CA MET A 175 12.80 23.93 1.26
C MET A 175 12.90 24.90 2.45
N LEU A 176 12.93 24.38 3.68
CA LEU A 176 13.15 25.20 4.89
C LEU A 176 14.57 25.78 4.91
N ALA A 177 15.58 24.99 4.53
CA ALA A 177 16.97 25.43 4.49
C ALA A 177 17.19 26.56 3.47
N ALA A 178 16.48 26.53 2.33
CA ALA A 178 16.54 27.58 1.31
C ALA A 178 16.14 28.97 1.84
N VAL A 179 15.36 29.04 2.92
CA VAL A 179 14.94 30.28 3.58
C VAL A 179 15.62 30.50 4.93
N GLY A 180 16.71 29.78 5.18
CA GLY A 180 17.53 29.89 6.39
C GLY A 180 16.97 29.15 7.62
N ILE A 181 15.89 28.37 7.49
CA ILE A 181 15.34 27.58 8.60
C ILE A 181 16.01 26.21 8.61
N VAL A 182 17.04 26.07 9.45
CA VAL A 182 17.74 24.79 9.63
C VAL A 182 17.08 23.98 10.75
N LYS A 183 16.65 22.76 10.43
CA LYS A 183 16.20 21.75 11.41
C LYS A 183 17.33 20.75 11.62
N PRO A 184 18.20 20.93 12.64
CA PRO A 184 19.29 20.00 12.88
C PRO A 184 18.74 18.61 13.20
N GLU A 185 19.38 17.59 12.64
CA GLU A 185 19.08 16.21 12.99
C GLU A 185 19.60 15.95 14.41
N GLN A 186 18.72 15.52 15.31
CA GLN A 186 19.13 15.18 16.66
C GLN A 186 19.97 13.90 16.62
N ASP A 187 21.17 13.95 17.18
CA ASP A 187 21.95 12.74 17.42
C ASP A 187 21.24 11.90 18.50
N THR A 188 20.68 10.77 18.06
CA THR A 188 19.92 9.85 18.90
C THR A 188 20.75 8.63 19.31
N THR A 189 22.03 8.55 18.93
CA THR A 189 22.90 7.37 19.19
C THR A 189 23.06 7.07 20.67
N ARG A 190 22.94 8.09 21.53
CA ARG A 190 23.05 7.98 23.01
C ARG A 190 21.70 7.84 23.72
N LEU A 191 20.59 7.75 22.99
CA LEU A 191 19.25 7.68 23.56
C LEU A 191 18.73 6.23 23.55
N ILE A 192 18.10 5.82 24.65
CA ILE A 192 17.40 4.54 24.77
C ILE A 192 15.90 4.83 24.83
N TRP A 193 15.16 4.28 23.86
CA TRP A 193 13.71 4.39 23.84
C TRP A 193 13.08 3.27 24.67
N ARG A 194 12.25 3.64 25.64
CA ARG A 194 11.43 2.70 26.43
C ARG A 194 9.96 3.07 26.28
N LYS A 195 9.09 2.07 26.39
CA LYS A 195 7.66 2.34 26.52
C LYS A 195 7.43 2.97 27.88
N VAL A 196 6.57 3.98 27.92
CA VAL A 196 6.11 4.59 29.17
C VAL A 196 5.17 3.59 29.83
N ASP A 197 5.43 3.27 31.09
CA ASP A 197 4.60 2.35 31.86
C ASP A 197 3.30 3.03 32.33
N PRO A 198 2.20 2.27 32.51
CA PRO A 198 0.98 2.82 33.08
C PRO A 198 1.24 3.40 34.48
N GLY A 199 1.01 4.70 34.66
CA GLY A 199 1.21 5.38 35.95
C GLY A 199 2.62 5.91 36.22
N ASP A 200 3.51 5.86 35.22
CA ASP A 200 4.83 6.49 35.29
C ASP A 200 4.71 7.98 35.69
N ARG A 201 5.34 8.34 36.81
CA ARG A 201 5.27 9.69 37.39
C ARG A 201 6.17 10.70 36.67
N ASP A 202 7.16 10.20 35.94
CA ASP A 202 8.08 11.02 35.16
C ASP A 202 7.51 11.29 33.75
N ALA A 203 6.45 10.58 33.36
CA ALA A 203 5.73 10.84 32.13
C ALA A 203 4.90 12.13 32.22
N PRO A 204 5.07 13.08 31.30
CA PRO A 204 4.24 14.27 31.28
C PRO A 204 2.75 13.92 31.12
N PRO A 205 1.83 14.66 31.76
CA PRO A 205 0.40 14.46 31.57
C PRO A 205 0.02 14.49 30.08
N ARG A 206 -0.92 13.63 29.68
CA ARG A 206 -1.34 13.51 28.27
C ARG A 206 -1.76 14.85 27.66
N ALA A 207 -2.44 15.71 28.43
CA ALA A 207 -2.82 17.05 27.99
C ALA A 207 -1.60 17.90 27.59
N HIS A 208 -0.51 17.83 28.34
CA HIS A 208 0.72 18.57 28.04
C HIS A 208 1.39 18.04 26.77
N LEU A 209 1.44 16.72 26.59
CA LEU A 209 1.98 16.10 25.37
C LEU A 209 1.18 16.51 24.13
N LEU A 210 -0.16 16.54 24.24
CA LEU A 210 -1.03 16.99 23.16
C LEU A 210 -0.84 18.47 22.85
N MET A 211 -0.81 19.34 23.87
CA MET A 211 -0.60 20.77 23.67
C MET A 211 0.77 21.06 23.04
N ARG A 212 1.82 20.34 23.48
CA ARG A 212 3.15 20.42 22.86
C ARG A 212 3.11 19.99 21.38
N ALA A 213 2.49 18.85 21.07
CA ALA A 213 2.38 18.37 19.70
C ALA A 213 1.56 19.33 18.80
N ILE A 214 0.51 19.96 19.34
CA ILE A 214 -0.27 20.98 18.64
C ILE A 214 0.59 22.22 18.38
N ALA A 215 1.31 22.72 19.39
CA ALA A 215 2.21 23.86 19.24
C ALA A 215 3.32 23.58 18.22
N GLU A 216 3.95 22.40 18.27
CA GLU A 216 4.95 21.97 17.28
C GLU A 216 4.36 21.94 15.87
N ARG A 217 3.14 21.41 15.70
CA ARG A 217 2.47 21.39 14.39
C ARG A 217 2.14 22.79 13.87
N ILE A 218 1.68 23.70 14.73
CA ILE A 218 1.40 25.10 14.35
C ILE A 218 2.70 25.78 13.91
N THR A 219 3.77 25.63 14.69
CA THR A 219 5.09 26.18 14.36
C THR A 219 5.61 25.63 13.03
N TRP A 220 5.58 24.31 12.83
CA TRP A 220 6.04 23.70 11.58
C TRP A 220 5.22 24.13 10.37
N LYS A 221 3.90 24.30 10.53
CA LYS A 221 3.05 24.83 9.46
C LYS A 221 3.44 26.26 9.12
N ALA A 222 3.62 27.13 10.11
CA ALA A 222 4.02 28.51 9.88
C ALA A 222 5.41 28.62 9.21
N GLU A 223 6.37 27.78 9.61
CA GLU A 223 7.69 27.69 8.97
C GLU A 223 7.60 27.22 7.52
N TYR A 224 6.79 26.20 7.25
CA TYR A 224 6.54 25.69 5.89
C TYR A 224 5.86 26.75 5.02
N ASP A 225 4.81 27.40 5.52
CA ASP A 225 4.08 28.44 4.79
C ASP A 225 4.99 29.65 4.51
N ARG A 226 5.87 30.04 5.45
CA ARG A 226 6.89 31.07 5.22
C ARG A 226 7.87 30.66 4.12
N ALA A 227 8.33 29.42 4.15
CA ALA A 227 9.24 28.90 3.13
C ALA A 227 8.58 28.86 1.74
N LEU A 228 7.31 28.48 1.67
CA LEU A 228 6.51 28.49 0.45
C LEU A 228 6.34 29.92 -0.10
N LEU A 229 6.04 30.90 0.76
CA LEU A 229 5.92 32.30 0.37
C LEU A 229 7.23 32.88 -0.17
N ALA A 230 8.35 32.56 0.49
CA ALA A 230 9.68 33.04 0.08
C ALA A 230 10.22 32.37 -1.19
N ALA A 231 9.79 31.13 -1.49
CA ALA A 231 10.08 30.50 -2.77
C ALA A 231 9.41 31.23 -3.97
N GLY A 232 8.40 32.06 -3.71
CA GLY A 232 7.57 32.72 -4.72
C GLY A 232 6.73 31.74 -5.54
N PRO A 233 5.79 32.22 -6.37
CA PRO A 233 5.29 31.40 -7.47
C PRO A 233 6.49 30.98 -8.34
N PRO A 234 6.47 29.79 -8.99
CA PRO A 234 7.58 29.35 -9.82
C PRO A 234 7.90 30.45 -10.84
N MET A 235 9.05 31.10 -10.63
CA MET A 235 9.56 32.14 -11.50
C MET A 235 9.80 31.49 -12.87
N SER A 236 8.95 31.83 -13.83
CA SER A 236 9.06 31.48 -15.26
C SER A 236 8.74 30.03 -15.67
N GLY A 237 7.77 29.39 -15.01
CA GLY A 237 7.14 28.15 -15.54
C GLY A 237 5.62 28.24 -15.49
N PRO A 238 4.88 27.57 -16.40
CA PRO A 238 3.42 27.57 -16.36
C PRO A 238 2.94 27.07 -15.00
N GLU A 239 1.83 27.65 -14.52
CA GLU A 239 1.08 27.13 -13.39
C GLU A 239 0.62 25.70 -13.77
N THR A 240 1.07 24.69 -13.02
CA THR A 240 0.86 23.27 -13.34
C THR A 240 -0.08 22.58 -12.36
N SER A 241 -0.65 23.34 -11.42
CA SER A 241 -1.63 22.83 -10.50
C SER A 241 -2.99 22.87 -11.16
N ALA A 242 -3.53 21.71 -11.51
CA ALA A 242 -4.93 21.60 -11.93
C ALA A 242 -5.94 21.84 -10.77
N THR A 243 -5.45 22.16 -9.57
CA THR A 243 -6.29 22.42 -8.39
C THR A 243 -6.35 23.94 -8.19
N PRO A 244 -7.51 24.59 -8.37
CA PRO A 244 -7.64 25.99 -8.00
C PRO A 244 -7.34 26.14 -6.50
N LEU A 245 -6.62 27.21 -6.14
CA LEU A 245 -6.47 27.62 -4.74
C LEU A 245 -7.88 27.69 -4.14
N ALA A 246 -8.12 26.91 -3.09
CA ALA A 246 -9.38 26.94 -2.37
C ALA A 246 -9.59 28.37 -1.85
N ALA A 247 -10.72 28.98 -2.24
CA ALA A 247 -11.18 30.27 -1.76
C ALA A 247 -11.54 30.23 -0.27
#